data_AF-A0A916DED8-F1
#
_entry.id   AF-A0A916DED8-F1
#
_cell.length_a   1.000
_cell.length_b   1.000
_cell.length_c   1.000
_cell.angle_alpha   90.00
_cell.angle_beta   90.00
_cell.angle_gamma   90.00
#
_symmetry.space_group_name_H-M   'P 1'
#
loop_
_entity.id
_entity.type
_entity.pdbx_description
1 polymer ?
#
loop_
_entity_poly.entity_id
_entity_poly.type
_entity_poly.pdbx_seq_one_letter_code
_entity_poly.pdbx_strand_id
1 'polypeptide(L)'
;SQVVEVELRGAELADAPLQRDPAYGRPLYGQKIWVDLRKGTPLANIEPYRSALTRGIAEKSARGGDISLFSEGDVLIHRDATVDVSGGSIAYQGGAVPVTMLVTAAGRLVEVAQASPETRYAGLKTVLRQELAYMEGRDAGTLAIRGYGLALDGRLLGLSTAGIRQRTADTRPRGGRLLIGNAAGPALQTPEVQFAATLPVRALSAEALAPGFLTLPTSLFSRDGFSRLNVYSDGAIRIPAGTELNLPAFGELALTAREISVGGALRAPGGQITLRTQTVFGDASVAPADHDIEVAAGATLDVSGTWTNDWIGSMSRSTLAGPIVRDGGRITLEANADLRLAAGGVLAADGGAWLQSNRSMKLGAGGAITLGSGRFGSSGPQLSALTLAGSLSAYGSAWAGQAAAGGMLTLDTSRLQVVATGGIATVGELLTLPADFFDRGGFRHFDLNGEDGLLVAAGARIEPKPQSLQLPNSAVGLASGQPLKALSAPVRHADDGSRPVTIALSARSTVYGDLDIREGASLAFAHGFNVHYGQVQPREDLDVWMVAPKAPGH
;
A
#
# COMPACT_ATOMS: atom_id res chain seq x y z
N SER A 1 -5.41 28.15 -20.57
CA SER A 1 -4.03 27.59 -20.71
C SER A 1 -3.44 27.48 -19.31
N GLN A 2 -2.74 26.38 -19.00
CA GLN A 2 -1.99 26.24 -17.72
C GLN A 2 -0.55 26.78 -17.80
N VAL A 3 -0.17 27.29 -18.97
CA VAL A 3 1.09 27.97 -19.18
C VAL A 3 0.83 29.46 -19.25
N VAL A 4 1.54 30.22 -18.42
CA VAL A 4 1.42 31.66 -18.29
C VAL A 4 2.74 32.34 -18.57
N GLU A 5 2.66 33.57 -19.06
CA GLU A 5 3.81 34.44 -19.25
C GLU A 5 4.12 35.12 -17.91
N VAL A 6 5.31 34.86 -17.37
CA VAL A 6 5.83 35.42 -16.13
C VAL A 6 6.94 36.39 -16.48
N GLU A 7 6.84 37.63 -16.02
CA GLU A 7 7.91 38.61 -16.16
C GLU A 7 8.88 38.51 -14.97
N LEU A 8 10.16 38.27 -15.27
CA LEU A 8 11.19 38.08 -14.26
C LEU A 8 11.66 39.41 -13.69
N ARG A 9 11.08 39.85 -12.57
CA ARG A 9 11.52 41.03 -11.82
C ARG A 9 12.11 40.65 -10.47
N GLY A 10 12.38 41.65 -9.64
CA GLY A 10 13.08 41.45 -8.37
C GLY A 10 12.36 40.55 -7.37
N ALA A 11 11.01 40.53 -7.39
CA ALA A 11 10.20 39.70 -6.49
C ALA A 11 10.10 38.25 -6.99
N GLU A 12 10.00 38.06 -8.30
CA GLU A 12 9.97 36.75 -8.93
C GLU A 12 11.33 36.07 -8.77
N LEU A 13 12.44 36.77 -9.01
CA LEU A 13 13.81 36.24 -8.87
C LEU A 13 14.32 36.21 -7.41
N ALA A 14 13.43 36.29 -6.40
CA ALA A 14 13.84 36.34 -4.99
C ALA A 14 14.72 35.16 -4.58
N ASP A 15 14.41 33.97 -5.10
CA ASP A 15 15.09 32.71 -4.79
C ASP A 15 16.24 32.39 -5.77
N ALA A 16 16.58 33.33 -6.68
CA ALA A 16 17.61 33.17 -7.70
C ALA A 16 18.64 34.33 -7.67
N PRO A 17 19.46 34.44 -6.62
CA PRO A 17 20.33 35.60 -6.37
C PRO A 17 21.35 35.85 -7.49
N LEU A 18 21.89 34.80 -8.12
CA LEU A 18 22.83 34.92 -9.24
C LEU A 18 22.20 35.60 -10.47
N GLN A 19 20.88 35.55 -10.62
CA GLN A 19 20.18 36.21 -11.73
C GLN A 19 19.90 37.69 -11.46
N ARG A 20 20.12 38.16 -10.23
CA ARG A 20 19.93 39.56 -9.79
C ARG A 20 21.24 40.35 -9.73
N ASP A 21 22.38 39.70 -9.88
CA ASP A 21 23.71 40.31 -9.74
C ASP A 21 23.94 41.40 -10.82
N PRO A 22 24.05 42.68 -10.44
CA PRO A 22 24.28 43.77 -11.37
C PRO A 22 25.66 43.75 -12.05
N ALA A 23 26.65 43.05 -11.48
CA ALA A 23 28.00 42.97 -12.06
C ALA A 23 28.06 42.22 -13.40
N TYR A 24 27.02 41.46 -13.74
CA TYR A 24 26.97 40.59 -14.92
C TYR A 24 25.79 40.90 -15.86
N GLY A 25 25.21 42.10 -15.78
CA GLY A 25 24.25 42.61 -16.77
C GLY A 25 22.82 42.07 -16.66
N ARG A 26 22.52 41.26 -15.63
CA ARG A 26 21.18 40.70 -15.35
C ARG A 26 20.41 40.21 -16.60
N PRO A 27 20.95 39.26 -17.37
CA PRO A 27 20.41 38.89 -18.68
C PRO A 27 18.97 38.35 -18.67
N LEU A 28 18.50 37.82 -17.52
CA LEU A 28 17.13 37.35 -17.35
C LEU A 28 16.20 38.38 -16.68
N TYR A 29 16.73 39.48 -16.14
CA TYR A 29 15.92 40.49 -15.46
C TYR A 29 15.13 41.33 -16.47
N GLY A 30 13.84 41.52 -16.22
CA GLY A 30 12.89 42.16 -17.13
C GLY A 30 12.47 41.29 -18.31
N GLN A 31 12.98 40.07 -18.41
CA GLN A 31 12.59 39.13 -19.47
C GLN A 31 11.28 38.43 -19.14
N LYS A 32 10.55 38.04 -20.18
CA LYS A 32 9.32 37.27 -20.06
C LYS A 32 9.57 35.81 -20.38
N ILE A 33 9.10 34.94 -19.50
CA ILE A 33 9.24 33.49 -19.63
C ILE A 33 7.87 32.83 -19.60
N TRP A 34 7.71 31.74 -20.36
CA TRP A 34 6.52 30.90 -20.31
C TRP A 34 6.73 29.77 -19.33
N VAL A 35 5.93 29.75 -18.26
CA VAL A 35 6.01 28.76 -17.18
C VAL A 35 4.74 27.92 -17.14
N ASP A 36 4.92 26.61 -17.13
CA ASP A 36 3.86 25.66 -16.82
C ASP A 36 3.58 25.67 -15.31
N LEU A 37 2.44 26.22 -14.91
CA LEU A 37 2.08 26.40 -13.51
C LEU A 37 1.93 25.08 -12.74
N ARG A 38 1.81 23.94 -13.44
CA ARG A 38 1.82 22.60 -12.81
C ARG A 38 3.21 22.17 -12.35
N LYS A 39 4.24 22.47 -13.15
CA LYS A 39 5.64 22.12 -12.87
C LYS A 39 6.34 23.19 -12.04
N GLY A 40 5.95 24.44 -12.27
CA GLY A 40 6.64 25.60 -11.74
C GLY A 40 8.02 25.82 -12.34
N THR A 41 8.80 26.67 -11.69
CA THR A 41 10.20 26.90 -12.01
C THR A 41 10.94 27.22 -10.72
N PRO A 42 12.16 26.69 -10.51
CA PRO A 42 12.99 27.09 -9.38
C PRO A 42 13.50 28.54 -9.48
N LEU A 43 13.40 29.17 -10.65
CA LEU A 43 13.95 30.51 -10.88
C LEU A 43 13.03 31.65 -10.47
N ALA A 44 11.72 31.40 -10.38
CA ALA A 44 10.73 32.45 -10.21
C ALA A 44 9.63 32.05 -9.24
N ASN A 45 9.28 32.94 -8.31
CA ASN A 45 8.06 32.81 -7.54
C ASN A 45 6.84 33.08 -8.44
N ILE A 46 6.08 32.02 -8.72
CA ILE A 46 4.91 32.03 -9.61
C ILE A 46 3.57 31.99 -8.87
N GLU A 47 3.57 32.04 -7.55
CA GLU A 47 2.36 31.92 -6.74
C GLU A 47 1.30 33.02 -7.02
N PRO A 48 1.68 34.28 -7.30
CA PRO A 48 0.72 35.31 -7.71
C PRO A 48 -0.01 34.95 -9.02
N TYR A 49 0.72 34.41 -9.99
CA TYR A 49 0.17 33.99 -11.29
C TYR A 49 -0.72 32.76 -11.16
N ARG A 50 -0.35 31.83 -10.28
CA ARG A 50 -1.17 30.66 -9.95
C ARG A 50 -2.47 31.06 -9.26
N SER A 51 -2.42 32.02 -8.35
CA SER A 51 -3.60 32.53 -7.62
C SER A 51 -4.54 33.34 -8.51
N ALA A 52 -4.00 34.01 -9.53
CA ALA A 52 -4.78 34.80 -10.50
C ALA A 52 -5.51 33.95 -11.55
N LEU A 53 -5.24 32.65 -11.66
CA LEU A 53 -5.95 31.75 -12.58
C LEU A 53 -7.42 31.65 -12.18
N THR A 54 -8.29 32.25 -12.99
CA THR A 54 -9.73 32.08 -12.87
C THR A 54 -10.12 30.68 -13.32
N ARG A 55 -10.83 29.96 -12.43
CA ARG A 55 -11.39 28.64 -12.72
C ARG A 55 -12.90 28.71 -12.67
N GLY A 56 -13.57 28.05 -13.61
CA GLY A 56 -15.02 27.96 -13.65
C GLY A 56 -15.59 27.21 -12.45
N ILE A 57 -16.86 27.42 -12.13
CA ILE A 57 -17.54 26.71 -11.03
C ILE A 57 -17.48 25.19 -11.27
N ALA A 58 -17.72 24.72 -12.50
CA ALA A 58 -17.63 23.31 -12.85
C ALA A 58 -16.22 22.71 -12.59
N GLU A 59 -15.16 23.48 -12.83
CA GLU A 59 -13.78 23.04 -12.56
C GLU A 59 -13.50 22.96 -11.06
N LYS A 60 -14.04 23.91 -10.28
CA LYS A 60 -13.92 23.94 -8.82
C LYS A 60 -14.77 22.84 -8.14
N SER A 61 -15.92 22.51 -8.72
CA SER A 61 -16.84 21.47 -8.25
C SER A 61 -16.53 20.08 -8.78
N ALA A 62 -15.40 19.89 -9.48
CA ALA A 62 -15.05 18.60 -10.05
C ALA A 62 -14.66 17.54 -9.00
N ARG A 63 -14.34 17.93 -7.76
CA ARG A 63 -14.08 16.96 -6.67
C ARG A 63 -15.40 16.45 -6.11
N GLY A 64 -15.50 15.14 -5.88
CA GLY A 64 -16.68 14.53 -5.26
C GLY A 64 -16.94 15.06 -3.86
N GLY A 65 -18.22 15.20 -3.51
CA GLY A 65 -18.68 15.69 -2.20
C GLY A 65 -18.88 14.56 -1.18
N ASP A 66 -19.08 14.93 0.07
CA ASP A 66 -19.35 13.98 1.15
C ASP A 66 -20.86 13.92 1.47
N ILE A 67 -21.39 12.70 1.64
CA ILE A 67 -22.77 12.42 2.07
C ILE A 67 -22.71 11.60 3.35
N SER A 68 -23.46 12.03 4.38
CA SER A 68 -23.59 11.32 5.65
C SER A 68 -25.05 10.97 5.91
N LEU A 69 -25.34 9.68 6.03
CA LEU A 69 -26.65 9.14 6.39
C LEU A 69 -26.56 8.55 7.79
N PHE A 70 -27.31 9.14 8.71
CA PHE A 70 -27.33 8.74 10.12
C PHE A 70 -28.76 8.53 10.58
N SER A 71 -29.00 7.40 11.23
CA SER A 71 -30.25 7.06 11.89
C SER A 71 -29.94 6.37 13.21
N GLU A 72 -30.74 6.65 14.26
CA GLU A 72 -30.70 5.85 15.50
C GLU A 72 -31.44 4.51 15.33
N GLY A 73 -32.34 4.42 14.35
CA GLY A 73 -32.97 3.19 13.89
C GLY A 73 -32.32 2.71 12.60
N ASP A 74 -33.11 2.57 11.54
CA ASP A 74 -32.65 1.96 10.30
C ASP A 74 -32.23 2.99 9.23
N VAL A 75 -31.30 2.60 8.36
CA VAL A 75 -31.02 3.28 7.08
C VAL A 75 -31.33 2.33 5.94
N LEU A 76 -32.36 2.67 5.16
CA LEU A 76 -32.87 1.87 4.05
C LEU A 76 -32.66 2.65 2.74
N ILE A 77 -31.78 2.16 1.87
CA ILE A 77 -31.59 2.67 0.51
C ILE A 77 -32.29 1.71 -0.44
N HIS A 78 -33.43 2.15 -0.98
CA HIS A 78 -34.25 1.35 -1.89
C HIS A 78 -33.58 1.17 -3.26
N ARG A 79 -33.96 0.10 -3.98
CA ARG A 79 -33.37 -0.29 -5.27
C ARG A 79 -33.34 0.81 -6.34
N ASP A 80 -34.34 1.69 -6.33
CA ASP A 80 -34.46 2.78 -7.31
C ASP A 80 -33.74 4.06 -6.87
N ALA A 81 -33.20 4.10 -5.64
CA ALA A 81 -32.44 5.23 -5.15
C ALA A 81 -30.99 5.20 -5.68
N THR A 82 -30.45 6.38 -5.96
CA THR A 82 -29.03 6.56 -6.30
C THR A 82 -28.40 7.55 -5.32
N VAL A 83 -27.25 7.18 -4.75
CA VAL A 83 -26.41 8.04 -3.92
C VAL A 83 -25.07 8.19 -4.61
N ASP A 84 -24.71 9.41 -4.98
CA ASP A 84 -23.54 9.69 -5.82
C ASP A 84 -22.57 10.65 -5.15
N VAL A 85 -21.37 10.15 -4.88
CA VAL A 85 -20.21 10.90 -4.37
C VAL A 85 -19.04 10.91 -5.38
N SER A 86 -19.33 10.63 -6.66
CA SER A 86 -18.32 10.52 -7.71
C SER A 86 -17.54 11.82 -7.94
N GLY A 87 -16.27 11.66 -8.32
CA GLY A 87 -15.42 12.75 -8.79
C GLY A 87 -15.60 12.98 -10.29
N GLY A 88 -15.63 14.25 -10.68
CA GLY A 88 -15.60 14.69 -12.06
C GLY A 88 -14.20 14.64 -12.68
N SER A 89 -14.06 15.25 -13.85
CA SER A 89 -12.79 15.36 -14.57
C SER A 89 -12.70 16.66 -15.35
N ILE A 90 -11.47 17.05 -15.68
CA ILE A 90 -11.18 18.20 -16.53
C ILE A 90 -10.55 17.67 -17.82
N ALA A 91 -11.17 17.95 -18.96
CA ALA A 91 -10.63 17.63 -20.26
C ALA A 91 -9.77 18.80 -20.76
N TYR A 92 -8.46 18.57 -20.88
CA TYR A 92 -7.55 19.52 -21.49
C TYR A 92 -7.44 19.24 -22.98
N GLN A 93 -7.67 20.28 -23.77
CA GLN A 93 -7.48 20.23 -25.22
C GLN A 93 -5.99 20.19 -25.56
N GLY A 94 -5.65 19.43 -26.59
CA GLY A 94 -4.30 19.42 -27.14
C GLY A 94 -4.01 20.69 -27.91
N GLY A 95 -2.73 21.05 -28.03
CA GLY A 95 -2.32 22.24 -28.75
C GLY A 95 -0.83 22.54 -28.61
N ALA A 96 -0.36 23.51 -29.41
CA ALA A 96 0.98 24.03 -29.31
C ALA A 96 1.07 25.02 -28.14
N VAL A 97 1.85 24.68 -27.12
CA VAL A 97 2.00 25.50 -25.91
C VAL A 97 3.41 26.12 -25.89
N PRO A 98 3.55 27.43 -25.71
CA PRO A 98 4.87 28.07 -25.62
C PRO A 98 5.59 27.65 -24.34
N VAL A 99 6.87 27.33 -24.44
CA VAL A 99 7.74 27.01 -23.29
C VAL A 99 9.07 27.73 -23.47
N THR A 100 9.60 28.30 -22.39
CA THR A 100 10.92 28.95 -22.43
C THR A 100 12.06 27.98 -22.13
N MET A 101 13.05 27.96 -23.01
CA MET A 101 14.35 27.31 -22.84
C MET A 101 15.38 28.38 -22.52
N LEU A 102 16.21 28.15 -21.51
CA LEU A 102 17.33 29.00 -21.14
C LEU A 102 18.61 28.48 -21.77
N VAL A 103 19.49 29.39 -22.19
CA VAL A 103 20.79 29.08 -22.76
C VAL A 103 21.83 29.22 -21.66
N THR A 104 22.52 28.14 -21.28
CA THR A 104 23.64 28.22 -20.33
C THR A 104 24.85 28.91 -20.97
N ALA A 105 25.83 29.34 -20.16
CA ALA A 105 27.08 29.90 -20.69
C ALA A 105 27.83 28.95 -21.66
N ALA A 106 27.63 27.64 -21.52
CA ALA A 106 28.18 26.61 -22.42
C ALA A 106 27.31 26.35 -23.68
N GLY A 107 26.27 27.16 -23.92
CA GLY A 107 25.38 27.04 -25.08
C GLY A 107 24.33 25.93 -24.99
N ARG A 108 24.17 25.26 -23.83
CA ARG A 108 23.18 24.19 -23.64
C ARG A 108 21.79 24.79 -23.37
N LEU A 109 20.75 24.22 -24.00
CA LEU A 109 19.37 24.57 -23.72
C LEU A 109 18.83 23.80 -22.51
N VAL A 110 18.23 24.50 -21.55
CA VAL A 110 17.60 23.95 -20.35
C VAL A 110 16.18 24.51 -20.25
N GLU A 111 15.16 23.66 -20.11
CA GLU A 111 13.78 24.14 -19.91
C GLU A 111 13.70 24.91 -18.58
N VAL A 112 12.97 26.03 -18.58
CA VAL A 112 12.85 26.89 -17.38
C VAL A 112 12.31 26.14 -16.15
N ALA A 113 11.54 25.08 -16.35
CA ALA A 113 11.01 24.22 -15.29
C ALA A 113 12.09 23.35 -14.60
N GLN A 114 13.24 23.12 -15.24
CA GLN A 114 14.36 22.34 -14.70
C GLN A 114 15.60 23.20 -14.45
N ALA A 115 15.45 24.52 -14.57
CA ALA A 115 16.55 25.45 -14.43
C ALA A 115 16.99 25.54 -12.97
N SER A 116 18.30 25.44 -12.74
CA SER A 116 18.90 25.66 -11.43
C SER A 116 19.09 27.16 -11.18
N PRO A 117 18.73 27.69 -9.99
CA PRO A 117 19.01 29.06 -9.57
C PRO A 117 20.51 29.37 -9.53
N GLU A 118 21.32 28.36 -9.27
CA GLU A 118 22.79 28.43 -9.15
C GLU A 118 23.52 28.42 -10.50
N THR A 119 22.79 28.24 -11.61
CA THR A 119 23.38 28.20 -12.94
C THR A 119 23.27 29.56 -13.63
N ARG A 120 24.36 30.01 -14.26
CA ARG A 120 24.36 31.24 -15.06
C ARG A 120 23.79 30.98 -16.46
N TYR A 121 22.82 31.81 -16.86
CA TYR A 121 22.22 31.76 -18.19
C TYR A 121 22.58 33.01 -18.99
N ALA A 122 22.88 32.82 -20.28
CA ALA A 122 23.29 33.85 -21.21
C ALA A 122 22.13 34.36 -22.09
N GLY A 123 20.96 33.71 -22.04
CA GLY A 123 19.79 34.11 -22.81
C GLY A 123 18.64 33.12 -22.71
N LEU A 124 17.58 33.36 -23.47
CA LEU A 124 16.38 32.52 -23.51
C LEU A 124 15.86 32.36 -24.94
N LYS A 125 15.10 31.28 -25.16
CA LYS A 125 14.45 30.95 -26.42
C LYS A 125 13.08 30.34 -26.13
N THR A 126 12.03 30.89 -26.72
CA THR A 126 10.68 30.29 -26.64
C THR A 126 10.51 29.27 -27.75
N VAL A 127 10.04 28.08 -27.40
CA VAL A 127 9.75 26.99 -28.33
C VAL A 127 8.30 26.55 -28.13
N LEU A 128 7.60 26.23 -29.22
CA LEU A 128 6.27 25.65 -29.16
C LEU A 128 6.39 24.14 -28.93
N ARG A 129 5.87 23.65 -27.79
CA ARG A 129 5.77 22.23 -27.49
C ARG A 129 4.37 21.74 -27.82
N GLN A 130 4.27 20.69 -28.63
CA GLN A 130 2.99 20.02 -28.88
C GLN A 130 2.57 19.23 -27.64
N GLU A 131 1.41 19.54 -27.09
CA GLU A 131 0.78 18.80 -25.99
C GLU A 131 -0.44 18.05 -26.53
N LEU A 132 -0.54 16.77 -26.22
CA LEU A 132 -1.73 15.97 -26.55
C LEU A 132 -2.87 16.32 -25.60
N ALA A 133 -4.10 16.19 -26.11
CA ALA A 133 -5.28 16.26 -25.27
C ALA A 133 -5.22 15.17 -24.19
N TYR A 134 -5.62 15.51 -22.97
CA TYR A 134 -5.65 14.55 -21.87
C TYR A 134 -6.76 14.91 -20.88
N MET A 135 -7.26 13.91 -20.16
CA MET A 135 -8.18 14.12 -19.04
C MET A 135 -7.41 14.12 -17.71
N GLU A 136 -7.84 14.93 -16.77
CA GLU A 136 -7.41 14.90 -15.38
C GLU A 136 -8.65 14.65 -14.51
N GLY A 137 -8.75 13.45 -13.94
CA GLY A 137 -9.79 13.15 -12.97
C GLY A 137 -9.52 13.79 -11.62
N ARG A 138 -10.61 13.96 -10.88
CA ARG A 138 -10.59 14.37 -9.48
C ARG A 138 -11.05 13.22 -8.60
N ASP A 139 -10.66 13.30 -7.33
CA ASP A 139 -11.09 12.35 -6.33
C ASP A 139 -12.61 12.35 -6.18
N ALA A 140 -13.16 11.17 -5.97
CA ALA A 140 -14.50 11.02 -5.41
C ALA A 140 -14.50 11.31 -3.90
N GLY A 141 -15.69 11.62 -3.37
CA GLY A 141 -15.90 11.93 -1.96
C GLY A 141 -16.20 10.71 -1.10
N THR A 142 -16.81 10.96 0.06
CA THR A 142 -17.15 9.94 1.06
C THR A 142 -18.66 9.75 1.15
N LEU A 143 -19.12 8.50 1.18
CA LEU A 143 -20.43 8.12 1.66
C LEU A 143 -20.29 7.46 3.02
N ALA A 144 -20.79 8.12 4.07
CA ALA A 144 -20.83 7.59 5.43
C ALA A 144 -22.26 7.16 5.78
N ILE A 145 -22.42 5.93 6.27
CA ILE A 145 -23.73 5.35 6.60
C ILE A 145 -23.67 4.75 8.00
N ARG A 146 -24.63 5.11 8.84
CA ARG A 146 -24.77 4.59 10.21
C ARG A 146 -26.23 4.44 10.58
N GLY A 147 -26.56 3.26 11.09
CA GLY A 147 -27.90 2.88 11.53
C GLY A 147 -27.85 1.49 12.16
N TYR A 148 -28.76 1.23 13.10
CA TYR A 148 -28.89 -0.05 13.79
C TYR A 148 -29.25 -1.19 12.82
N GLY A 149 -30.21 -0.96 11.92
CA GLY A 149 -30.50 -1.82 10.79
C GLY A 149 -30.11 -1.17 9.47
N LEU A 150 -29.48 -1.93 8.57
CA LEU A 150 -29.01 -1.41 7.28
C LEU A 150 -29.49 -2.29 6.12
N ALA A 151 -30.08 -1.65 5.12
CA ALA A 151 -30.36 -2.26 3.82
C ALA A 151 -29.95 -1.31 2.71
N LEU A 152 -28.89 -1.67 1.96
CA LEU A 152 -28.31 -0.84 0.91
C LEU A 152 -28.61 -1.42 -0.47
N ASP A 153 -29.89 -1.45 -0.84
CA ASP A 153 -30.37 -2.15 -2.02
C ASP A 153 -30.30 -1.29 -3.31
N GLY A 154 -30.06 0.02 -3.16
CA GLY A 154 -29.91 0.99 -4.25
C GLY A 154 -28.51 1.11 -4.84
N ARG A 155 -28.33 2.07 -5.76
CA ARG A 155 -27.07 2.32 -6.46
C ARG A 155 -26.21 3.33 -5.71
N LEU A 156 -25.06 2.88 -5.21
CA LEU A 156 -24.06 3.73 -4.58
C LEU A 156 -22.96 4.02 -5.60
N LEU A 157 -22.54 5.27 -5.76
CA LEU A 157 -21.52 5.64 -6.75
C LEU A 157 -20.41 6.47 -6.11
N GLY A 158 -19.18 6.06 -6.39
CA GLY A 158 -17.95 6.74 -5.98
C GLY A 158 -16.94 6.79 -7.10
N LEU A 159 -17.37 6.98 -8.35
CA LEU A 159 -16.51 6.85 -9.53
C LEU A 159 -15.43 7.93 -9.56
N SER A 160 -14.24 7.57 -10.05
CA SER A 160 -13.19 8.52 -10.42
C SER A 160 -12.58 8.13 -11.76
N THR A 161 -12.22 9.12 -12.59
CA THR A 161 -11.69 8.88 -13.94
C THR A 161 -10.21 9.24 -14.02
N ALA A 162 -9.32 8.25 -13.92
CA ALA A 162 -7.89 8.52 -14.02
C ALA A 162 -7.43 8.82 -15.46
N GLY A 163 -6.76 9.95 -15.64
CA GLY A 163 -6.12 10.32 -16.89
C GLY A 163 -4.88 9.50 -17.23
N ILE A 164 -4.42 9.60 -18.48
CA ILE A 164 -3.17 8.94 -18.96
C ILE A 164 -1.92 9.37 -18.20
N ARG A 165 -1.96 10.51 -17.49
CA ARG A 165 -0.87 11.05 -16.65
C ARG A 165 -1.02 10.69 -15.16
N GLN A 166 -2.15 10.10 -14.76
CA GLN A 166 -2.54 9.86 -13.37
C GLN A 166 -2.48 8.35 -13.07
N ARG A 167 -1.26 7.82 -13.04
CA ARG A 167 -1.01 6.38 -13.04
C ARG A 167 -0.35 5.85 -11.76
N THR A 168 0.25 6.72 -10.95
CA THR A 168 0.92 6.35 -9.68
C THR A 168 0.01 6.62 -8.49
N ALA A 169 0.35 6.10 -7.30
CA ALA A 169 -0.41 6.35 -6.06
C ALA A 169 -0.63 7.85 -5.77
N ASP A 170 0.37 8.69 -6.05
CA ASP A 170 0.32 10.14 -5.76
C ASP A 170 -0.50 10.94 -6.76
N THR A 171 -0.66 10.43 -7.98
CA THR A 171 -1.25 11.18 -9.10
C THR A 171 -2.63 10.68 -9.50
N ARG A 172 -2.94 9.42 -9.21
CA ARG A 172 -4.21 8.79 -9.55
C ARG A 172 -5.34 9.34 -8.67
N PRO A 173 -6.48 9.77 -9.25
CA PRO A 173 -7.61 10.18 -8.44
C PRO A 173 -8.16 8.99 -7.66
N ARG A 174 -8.46 9.20 -6.38
CA ARG A 174 -9.02 8.18 -5.51
C ARG A 174 -10.50 7.97 -5.83
N GLY A 175 -10.91 6.71 -5.87
CA GLY A 175 -12.33 6.37 -5.89
C GLY A 175 -13.00 6.72 -4.57
N GLY A 176 -14.32 6.53 -4.53
CA GLY A 176 -15.14 6.90 -3.39
C GLY A 176 -14.71 6.15 -2.15
N ARG A 177 -14.96 6.75 -0.99
CA ARG A 177 -14.86 6.06 0.30
C ARG A 177 -16.25 5.71 0.80
N LEU A 178 -16.52 4.44 1.04
CA LEU A 178 -17.71 3.98 1.74
C LEU A 178 -17.34 3.69 3.19
N LEU A 179 -17.99 4.37 4.13
CA LEU A 179 -17.80 4.17 5.56
C LEU A 179 -19.13 3.68 6.13
N ILE A 180 -19.13 2.51 6.76
CA ILE A 180 -20.30 1.88 7.36
C ILE A 180 -20.03 1.66 8.85
N GLY A 181 -20.91 2.15 9.70
CA GLY A 181 -20.81 2.04 11.16
C GLY A 181 -19.98 3.17 11.78
N ASN A 182 -19.50 2.95 13.00
CA ASN A 182 -18.88 4.00 13.81
C ASN A 182 -17.51 3.61 14.40
N ALA A 183 -16.44 4.26 13.93
CA ALA A 183 -15.09 4.06 14.47
C ALA A 183 -14.87 4.68 15.87
N ALA A 184 -15.69 5.66 16.27
CA ALA A 184 -15.40 6.56 17.40
C ALA A 184 -16.33 6.36 18.61
N GLY A 185 -17.12 5.29 18.64
CA GLY A 185 -18.07 5.02 19.72
C GLY A 185 -17.89 3.66 20.37
N PRO A 186 -18.47 3.47 21.57
CA PRO A 186 -18.40 2.23 22.33
C PRO A 186 -19.12 1.05 21.63
N ALA A 187 -20.09 1.35 20.76
CA ALA A 187 -20.72 0.40 19.85
C ALA A 187 -20.44 0.80 18.40
N LEU A 188 -20.14 -0.17 17.55
CA LEU A 188 -19.90 0.00 16.12
C LEU A 188 -21.22 0.24 15.36
N GLN A 189 -22.34 -0.18 15.94
CA GLN A 189 -23.72 0.10 15.53
C GLN A 189 -23.99 -0.31 14.08
N THR A 190 -23.64 -1.55 13.75
CA THR A 190 -23.92 -2.16 12.45
C THR A 190 -24.09 -3.66 12.67
N PRO A 191 -25.10 -4.30 12.06
CA PRO A 191 -25.34 -5.73 12.22
C PRO A 191 -24.22 -6.55 11.56
N GLU A 192 -24.33 -7.88 11.62
CA GLU A 192 -23.45 -8.77 10.85
C GLU A 192 -23.39 -8.36 9.38
N VAL A 193 -22.21 -8.45 8.76
CA VAL A 193 -22.00 -8.06 7.36
C VAL A 193 -21.55 -9.26 6.55
N GLN A 194 -22.19 -9.47 5.41
CA GLN A 194 -21.81 -10.51 4.46
C GLN A 194 -21.57 -9.92 3.08
N PHE A 195 -20.47 -10.30 2.44
CA PHE A 195 -20.23 -9.99 1.04
C PHE A 195 -20.88 -11.01 0.12
N ALA A 196 -21.47 -10.55 -0.97
CA ALA A 196 -22.09 -11.42 -1.98
C ALA A 196 -21.94 -10.83 -3.39
N ALA A 197 -22.01 -11.68 -4.42
CA ALA A 197 -21.98 -11.22 -5.81
C ALA A 197 -23.23 -10.41 -6.19
N THR A 198 -24.37 -10.75 -5.60
CA THR A 198 -25.67 -10.11 -5.88
C THR A 198 -26.38 -9.76 -4.59
N LEU A 199 -27.06 -8.62 -4.58
CA LEU A 199 -27.92 -8.20 -3.49
C LEU A 199 -29.17 -9.09 -3.42
N PRO A 200 -29.71 -9.33 -2.21
CA PRO A 200 -30.96 -10.07 -2.05
C PRO A 200 -32.13 -9.34 -2.71
N VAL A 201 -33.11 -10.11 -3.22
CA VAL A 201 -34.37 -9.56 -3.69
C VAL A 201 -35.35 -9.51 -2.52
N ARG A 202 -35.60 -8.30 -2.00
CA ARG A 202 -36.53 -8.05 -0.89
C ARG A 202 -37.27 -6.73 -1.10
N ALA A 203 -38.45 -6.62 -0.50
CA ALA A 203 -39.13 -5.34 -0.35
C ALA A 203 -38.64 -4.68 0.95
N LEU A 204 -38.16 -3.45 0.84
CA LEU A 204 -37.85 -2.62 2.01
C LEU A 204 -39.08 -1.77 2.34
N SER A 205 -39.43 -1.67 3.62
CA SER A 205 -40.43 -0.72 4.10
C SER A 205 -39.99 -0.15 5.45
N ALA A 206 -40.42 1.08 5.74
CA ALA A 206 -40.15 1.71 7.04
C ALA A 206 -40.96 1.07 8.19
N GLU A 207 -41.95 0.25 7.87
CA GLU A 207 -42.86 -0.43 8.80
C GLU A 207 -42.38 -1.85 9.14
N ALA A 208 -41.46 -2.41 8.36
CA ALA A 208 -40.85 -3.71 8.59
C ALA A 208 -39.48 -3.55 9.23
N LEU A 209 -39.11 -4.50 10.10
CA LEU A 209 -37.76 -4.55 10.67
C LEU A 209 -36.72 -4.68 9.56
N ALA A 210 -35.65 -3.91 9.66
CA ALA A 210 -34.47 -4.11 8.84
C ALA A 210 -33.95 -5.55 8.94
N PRO A 211 -33.25 -6.04 7.89
CA PRO A 211 -32.61 -7.35 7.91
C PRO A 211 -31.62 -7.45 9.07
N GLY A 212 -31.53 -8.64 9.68
CA GLY A 212 -30.59 -8.92 10.77
C GLY A 212 -29.11 -8.92 10.37
N PHE A 213 -28.81 -8.77 9.07
CA PHE A 213 -27.46 -8.63 8.53
C PHE A 213 -27.46 -7.74 7.28
N LEU A 214 -26.36 -7.04 7.06
CA LEU A 214 -26.10 -6.23 5.89
C LEU A 214 -25.42 -7.06 4.80
N THR A 215 -25.99 -7.08 3.59
CA THR A 215 -25.30 -7.62 2.41
C THR A 215 -24.61 -6.51 1.64
N LEU A 216 -23.31 -6.65 1.39
CA LEU A 216 -22.54 -5.75 0.54
C LEU A 216 -22.18 -6.44 -0.79
N PRO A 217 -22.46 -5.81 -1.94
CA PRO A 217 -22.17 -6.42 -3.22
C PRO A 217 -20.68 -6.30 -3.56
N THR A 218 -20.12 -7.31 -4.24
CA THR A 218 -18.75 -7.24 -4.77
C THR A 218 -18.59 -6.15 -5.87
N SER A 219 -19.71 -5.67 -6.44
CA SER A 219 -19.75 -4.60 -7.44
C SER A 219 -19.26 -3.25 -6.92
N LEU A 220 -19.24 -3.06 -5.59
CA LEU A 220 -18.79 -1.82 -4.93
C LEU A 220 -17.45 -1.33 -5.49
N PHE A 221 -16.54 -2.26 -5.75
CA PHE A 221 -15.17 -1.97 -6.18
C PHE A 221 -14.96 -2.02 -7.70
N SER A 222 -15.68 -2.92 -8.38
CA SER A 222 -15.49 -3.17 -9.82
C SER A 222 -16.31 -2.26 -10.72
N ARG A 223 -17.52 -1.87 -10.28
CA ARG A 223 -18.48 -1.10 -11.07
C ARG A 223 -18.85 0.23 -10.43
N ASP A 224 -19.01 0.24 -9.12
CA ASP A 224 -19.60 1.37 -8.40
C ASP A 224 -18.55 2.44 -8.03
N GLY A 225 -17.27 2.15 -8.22
CA GLY A 225 -16.18 3.11 -8.19
C GLY A 225 -15.54 3.34 -6.83
N PHE A 226 -16.02 2.69 -5.78
CA PHE A 226 -15.38 2.79 -4.47
C PHE A 226 -13.99 2.19 -4.53
N SER A 227 -13.01 2.93 -4.03
CA SER A 227 -11.64 2.44 -3.87
C SER A 227 -11.27 2.22 -2.41
N ARG A 228 -12.11 2.68 -1.48
CA ARG A 228 -11.88 2.64 -0.04
C ARG A 228 -13.16 2.18 0.65
N LEU A 229 -13.06 1.15 1.48
CA LEU A 229 -14.17 0.64 2.29
C LEU A 229 -13.72 0.53 3.74
N ASN A 230 -14.45 1.17 4.64
CA ASN A 230 -14.33 1.02 6.07
C ASN A 230 -15.66 0.47 6.61
N VAL A 231 -15.64 -0.71 7.22
CA VAL A 231 -16.83 -1.31 7.86
C VAL A 231 -16.52 -1.56 9.32
N TYR A 232 -17.42 -1.12 10.18
CA TYR A 232 -17.37 -1.33 11.62
C TYR A 232 -18.64 -2.07 12.03
N SER A 233 -18.57 -3.37 12.34
CA SER A 233 -19.72 -4.23 12.68
C SER A 233 -19.67 -4.74 14.12
N ASP A 234 -20.80 -4.68 14.84
CA ASP A 234 -20.93 -5.33 16.17
C ASP A 234 -21.05 -6.86 16.04
N GLY A 235 -21.30 -7.36 14.84
CA GLY A 235 -21.43 -8.77 14.51
C GLY A 235 -20.19 -9.34 13.81
N ALA A 236 -20.38 -10.46 13.12
CA ALA A 236 -19.36 -11.03 12.26
C ALA A 236 -19.25 -10.25 10.93
N ILE A 237 -18.09 -10.31 10.30
CA ILE A 237 -17.95 -9.97 8.88
C ILE A 237 -17.50 -11.23 8.13
N ARG A 238 -18.33 -11.67 7.19
CA ARG A 238 -18.09 -12.89 6.40
C ARG A 238 -17.84 -12.57 4.94
N ILE A 239 -16.75 -13.10 4.41
CA ILE A 239 -16.43 -13.12 2.98
C ILE A 239 -16.46 -14.60 2.54
N PRO A 240 -17.60 -15.11 2.07
CA PRO A 240 -17.76 -16.54 1.78
C PRO A 240 -16.83 -17.04 0.68
N ALA A 241 -16.60 -18.35 0.66
CA ALA A 241 -15.87 -19.00 -0.43
C ALA A 241 -16.51 -18.71 -1.80
N GLY A 242 -15.68 -18.53 -2.83
CA GLY A 242 -16.12 -18.12 -4.17
C GLY A 242 -16.46 -16.63 -4.32
N THR A 243 -16.34 -15.84 -3.26
CA THR A 243 -16.50 -14.37 -3.33
C THR A 243 -15.19 -13.71 -3.73
N GLU A 244 -15.20 -12.84 -4.73
CA GLU A 244 -14.03 -12.04 -5.13
C GLU A 244 -14.27 -10.54 -4.87
N LEU A 245 -13.43 -9.94 -4.03
CA LEU A 245 -13.37 -8.50 -3.82
C LEU A 245 -12.12 -7.93 -4.51
N ASN A 246 -12.32 -7.44 -5.73
CA ASN A 246 -11.28 -6.86 -6.57
C ASN A 246 -11.27 -5.33 -6.43
N LEU A 247 -10.45 -4.83 -5.51
CA LEU A 247 -10.24 -3.41 -5.32
C LEU A 247 -9.41 -2.81 -6.47
N PRO A 248 -9.65 -1.55 -6.85
CA PRO A 248 -8.76 -0.85 -7.77
C PRO A 248 -7.36 -0.71 -7.16
N ALA A 249 -6.37 -0.45 -8.03
CA ALA A 249 -4.99 -0.21 -7.59
C ALA A 249 -4.92 0.86 -6.49
N PHE A 250 -4.09 0.61 -5.47
CA PHE A 250 -3.95 1.45 -4.28
C PHE A 250 -5.23 1.58 -3.44
N GLY A 251 -6.17 0.65 -3.59
CA GLY A 251 -7.40 0.60 -2.80
C GLY A 251 -7.16 0.24 -1.34
N GLU A 252 -8.15 0.54 -0.49
CA GLU A 252 -8.12 0.31 0.95
C GLU A 252 -9.36 -0.49 1.37
N LEU A 253 -9.16 -1.59 2.08
CA LEU A 253 -10.20 -2.36 2.74
C LEU A 253 -9.87 -2.41 4.23
N ALA A 254 -10.72 -1.84 5.06
CA ALA A 254 -10.60 -1.88 6.51
C ALA A 254 -11.89 -2.43 7.11
N LEU A 255 -11.81 -3.62 7.68
CA LEU A 255 -12.93 -4.31 8.30
C LEU A 255 -12.64 -4.47 9.79
N THR A 256 -13.50 -3.89 10.61
CA THR A 256 -13.46 -4.01 12.06
C THR A 256 -14.75 -4.67 12.52
N ALA A 257 -14.66 -5.79 13.23
CA ALA A 257 -15.81 -6.59 13.61
C ALA A 257 -15.66 -7.22 14.99
N ARG A 258 -16.68 -7.94 15.44
CA ARG A 258 -16.53 -8.91 16.53
C ARG A 258 -15.76 -10.13 16.02
N GLU A 259 -16.22 -10.77 14.95
CA GLU A 259 -15.58 -11.93 14.29
C GLU A 259 -15.30 -11.60 12.81
N ILE A 260 -14.21 -12.09 12.22
CA ILE A 260 -13.97 -11.97 10.76
C ILE A 260 -13.60 -13.31 10.14
N SER A 261 -14.34 -13.73 9.10
CA SER A 261 -14.02 -14.93 8.32
C SER A 261 -13.85 -14.62 6.84
N VAL A 262 -12.73 -15.08 6.26
CA VAL A 262 -12.38 -14.91 4.85
C VAL A 262 -12.22 -16.28 4.20
N GLY A 263 -13.20 -16.70 3.42
CA GLY A 263 -13.14 -17.87 2.54
C GLY A 263 -12.91 -17.54 1.06
N GLY A 264 -13.03 -16.28 0.67
CA GLY A 264 -12.91 -15.81 -0.72
C GLY A 264 -11.54 -15.22 -1.08
N ALA A 265 -11.51 -14.51 -2.22
CA ALA A 265 -10.34 -13.80 -2.72
C ALA A 265 -10.49 -12.28 -2.52
N LEU A 266 -9.51 -11.66 -1.88
CA LEU A 266 -9.37 -10.23 -1.69
C LEU A 266 -8.15 -9.75 -2.47
N ARG A 267 -8.34 -8.84 -3.41
CA ARG A 267 -7.24 -8.31 -4.24
C ARG A 267 -7.22 -6.80 -4.21
N ALA A 268 -6.11 -6.20 -3.78
CA ALA A 268 -5.92 -4.75 -3.73
C ALA A 268 -4.48 -4.39 -4.14
N PRO A 269 -4.16 -4.33 -5.44
CA PRO A 269 -2.78 -4.19 -5.92
C PRO A 269 -2.10 -2.93 -5.38
N GLY A 270 -0.99 -3.09 -4.63
CA GLY A 270 -0.28 -2.00 -3.95
C GLY A 270 -1.13 -1.23 -2.92
N GLY A 271 -2.28 -1.81 -2.54
CA GLY A 271 -3.26 -1.25 -1.63
C GLY A 271 -3.08 -1.75 -0.20
N GLN A 272 -4.15 -1.66 0.58
CA GLN A 272 -4.15 -2.04 1.99
C GLN A 272 -5.37 -2.91 2.32
N ILE A 273 -5.14 -4.00 3.02
CA ILE A 273 -6.17 -4.85 3.61
C ILE A 273 -5.92 -4.90 5.12
N THR A 274 -6.84 -4.38 5.91
CA THR A 274 -6.79 -4.36 7.37
C THR A 274 -8.02 -5.06 7.92
N LEU A 275 -7.83 -6.17 8.62
CA LEU A 275 -8.88 -6.90 9.34
C LEU A 275 -8.57 -6.82 10.83
N ARG A 276 -9.54 -6.35 11.61
CA ARG A 276 -9.40 -6.20 13.06
C ARG A 276 -10.61 -6.76 13.77
N THR A 277 -10.40 -7.56 14.79
CA THR A 277 -11.47 -7.83 15.75
C THR A 277 -11.33 -6.93 16.96
N GLN A 278 -12.45 -6.57 17.56
CA GLN A 278 -12.48 -5.75 18.76
C GLN A 278 -13.60 -6.17 19.68
N THR A 279 -13.42 -5.92 20.98
CA THR A 279 -14.50 -6.05 21.95
C THR A 279 -15.40 -4.82 21.86
N VAL A 280 -16.71 -5.04 21.91
CA VAL A 280 -17.70 -3.97 21.83
C VAL A 280 -18.22 -3.66 23.24
N PHE A 281 -18.53 -2.40 23.54
CA PHE A 281 -19.12 -2.05 24.83
C PHE A 281 -20.50 -2.67 25.00
N GLY A 282 -20.71 -3.37 26.11
CA GLY A 282 -21.93 -4.13 26.35
C GLY A 282 -21.96 -5.50 25.65
N ASP A 283 -20.86 -5.91 25.01
CA ASP A 283 -20.69 -7.29 24.57
C ASP A 283 -20.73 -8.21 25.81
N ALA A 284 -21.81 -8.99 25.91
CA ALA A 284 -21.96 -9.99 26.94
C ALA A 284 -21.15 -11.27 26.63
N SER A 285 -20.60 -11.38 25.41
CA SER A 285 -19.76 -12.51 25.04
C SER A 285 -18.40 -12.40 25.74
N VAL A 286 -18.20 -13.32 26.67
CA VAL A 286 -16.90 -13.65 27.27
C VAL A 286 -16.17 -14.74 26.47
N ALA A 287 -16.71 -15.18 25.33
CA ALA A 287 -16.12 -16.25 24.54
C ALA A 287 -15.03 -15.69 23.61
N PRO A 288 -13.75 -16.11 23.78
CA PRO A 288 -12.67 -15.67 22.90
C PRO A 288 -12.94 -16.00 21.43
N ALA A 289 -13.55 -17.16 21.14
CA ALA A 289 -13.82 -17.62 19.78
C ALA A 289 -14.71 -16.67 18.95
N ASP A 290 -15.49 -15.81 19.60
CA ASP A 290 -16.29 -14.78 18.93
C ASP A 290 -15.43 -13.60 18.44
N HIS A 291 -14.15 -13.57 18.79
CA HIS A 291 -13.20 -12.48 18.51
C HIS A 291 -12.05 -12.93 17.60
N ASP A 292 -12.28 -14.01 16.85
CA ASP A 292 -11.29 -14.63 15.98
C ASP A 292 -11.26 -13.97 14.59
N ILE A 293 -10.10 -14.07 13.95
CA ILE A 293 -9.95 -13.88 12.51
C ILE A 293 -9.57 -15.22 11.87
N GLU A 294 -10.35 -15.67 10.89
CA GLU A 294 -10.06 -16.87 10.11
C GLU A 294 -9.84 -16.52 8.62
N VAL A 295 -8.71 -16.97 8.07
CA VAL A 295 -8.45 -17.04 6.63
C VAL A 295 -8.47 -18.51 6.24
N ALA A 296 -9.58 -18.92 5.62
CA ALA A 296 -9.87 -20.32 5.34
C ALA A 296 -8.97 -20.91 4.23
N ALA A 297 -9.04 -22.24 4.09
CA ALA A 297 -8.30 -22.94 3.05
C ALA A 297 -8.72 -22.45 1.65
N GLY A 298 -7.73 -22.07 0.82
CA GLY A 298 -7.96 -21.55 -0.52
C GLY A 298 -8.34 -20.06 -0.59
N ALA A 299 -8.52 -19.39 0.56
CA ALA A 299 -8.70 -17.95 0.59
C ALA A 299 -7.40 -17.22 0.24
N THR A 300 -7.50 -16.10 -0.48
CA THR A 300 -6.33 -15.34 -0.93
C THR A 300 -6.46 -13.87 -0.60
N LEU A 301 -5.48 -13.28 0.08
CA LEU A 301 -5.34 -11.84 0.26
C LEU A 301 -4.10 -11.41 -0.52
N ASP A 302 -4.30 -10.71 -1.63
CA ASP A 302 -3.24 -10.30 -2.54
C ASP A 302 -3.19 -8.78 -2.70
N VAL A 303 -2.15 -8.17 -2.14
CA VAL A 303 -1.84 -6.74 -2.28
C VAL A 303 -0.59 -6.52 -3.15
N SER A 304 -0.16 -7.53 -3.91
CA SER A 304 1.06 -7.47 -4.69
C SER A 304 1.04 -6.38 -5.76
N GLY A 305 2.22 -5.85 -6.07
CA GLY A 305 2.45 -5.00 -7.22
C GLY A 305 2.23 -5.75 -8.55
N THR A 306 2.22 -4.99 -9.64
CA THR A 306 1.89 -5.48 -10.98
C THR A 306 3.07 -5.32 -11.95
N TRP A 307 3.08 -6.14 -13.00
CA TRP A 307 3.93 -5.91 -14.16
C TRP A 307 3.32 -4.83 -15.07
N THR A 308 4.06 -3.73 -15.28
CA THR A 308 3.70 -2.67 -16.21
C THR A 308 4.76 -2.52 -17.30
N ASN A 309 4.37 -2.65 -18.56
CA ASN A 309 5.25 -2.49 -19.72
C ASN A 309 4.79 -1.35 -20.63
N ASP A 310 5.36 -0.17 -20.43
CA ASP A 310 5.09 1.00 -21.27
C ASP A 310 5.92 1.01 -22.56
N TRP A 311 6.97 0.18 -22.65
CA TRP A 311 7.76 0.04 -23.88
C TRP A 311 6.90 -0.51 -25.02
N ILE A 312 6.14 -1.58 -24.78
CA ILE A 312 5.22 -2.14 -25.80
C ILE A 312 4.09 -1.15 -26.13
N GLY A 313 3.50 -0.52 -25.11
CA GLY A 313 2.46 0.48 -25.32
C GLY A 313 2.92 1.64 -26.22
N SER A 314 4.18 2.07 -26.06
CA SER A 314 4.77 3.12 -26.89
C SER A 314 4.98 2.70 -28.36
N MET A 315 5.30 1.42 -28.62
CA MET A 315 5.47 0.89 -29.97
C MET A 315 4.13 0.72 -30.71
N SER A 316 3.07 0.33 -30.00
CA SER A 316 1.75 0.07 -30.59
C SER A 316 0.91 1.35 -30.82
N ARG A 317 1.41 2.54 -30.44
CA ARG A 317 0.60 3.77 -30.29
C ARG A 317 -0.67 3.57 -29.45
N SER A 318 -0.74 2.51 -28.65
CA SER A 318 -1.84 2.31 -27.71
C SER A 318 -1.64 3.28 -26.55
N THR A 319 -2.74 3.84 -26.03
CA THR A 319 -2.68 4.65 -24.82
C THR A 319 -1.99 3.86 -23.70
N LEU A 320 -1.04 4.50 -23.00
CA LEU A 320 -0.35 3.95 -21.84
C LEU A 320 -1.32 3.20 -20.92
N ALA A 321 -1.06 1.92 -20.67
CA ALA A 321 -2.04 1.02 -20.09
C ALA A 321 -1.98 1.04 -18.55
N GLY A 322 -3.11 1.36 -17.93
CA GLY A 322 -3.39 1.05 -16.53
C GLY A 322 -2.54 1.77 -15.47
N PRO A 323 -2.80 1.51 -14.18
CA PRO A 323 -2.01 2.03 -13.07
C PRO A 323 -0.59 1.42 -13.05
N ILE A 324 0.39 2.19 -12.58
CA ILE A 324 1.77 1.74 -12.34
C ILE A 324 1.87 1.35 -10.87
N VAL A 325 1.56 0.10 -10.55
CA VAL A 325 1.68 -0.45 -9.20
C VAL A 325 2.99 -1.20 -9.11
N ARG A 326 4.05 -0.55 -8.63
CA ARG A 326 5.37 -1.18 -8.54
C ARG A 326 5.54 -1.90 -7.20
N ASP A 327 5.20 -1.29 -6.08
CA ASP A 327 5.49 -1.87 -4.77
C ASP A 327 4.34 -2.75 -4.30
N GLY A 328 4.65 -3.76 -3.49
CA GLY A 328 3.66 -4.53 -2.75
C GLY A 328 2.95 -3.66 -1.70
N GLY A 329 1.69 -3.97 -1.45
CA GLY A 329 0.85 -3.27 -0.48
C GLY A 329 1.03 -3.75 0.96
N ARG A 330 0.01 -3.55 1.80
CA ARG A 330 0.02 -3.97 3.20
C ARG A 330 -1.16 -4.86 3.55
N ILE A 331 -0.90 -5.95 4.26
CA ILE A 331 -1.90 -6.81 4.89
C ILE A 331 -1.71 -6.71 6.40
N THR A 332 -2.76 -6.39 7.14
CA THR A 332 -2.75 -6.31 8.60
C THR A 332 -3.94 -7.08 9.13
N LEU A 333 -3.68 -8.18 9.84
CA LEU A 333 -4.69 -9.00 10.51
C LEU A 333 -4.40 -8.91 12.01
N GLU A 334 -5.28 -8.30 12.80
CA GLU A 334 -5.12 -8.19 14.25
C GLU A 334 -6.38 -8.74 14.93
N ALA A 335 -6.28 -9.98 15.42
CA ALA A 335 -7.35 -10.62 16.19
C ALA A 335 -7.17 -10.31 17.68
N ASN A 336 -8.25 -9.93 18.35
CA ASN A 336 -8.31 -9.87 19.81
C ASN A 336 -8.16 -11.28 20.43
N ALA A 337 -8.71 -12.32 19.80
CA ALA A 337 -8.51 -13.71 20.21
C ALA A 337 -7.61 -14.45 19.21
N ASP A 338 -8.06 -15.55 18.61
CA ASP A 338 -7.22 -16.37 17.75
C ASP A 338 -7.14 -15.83 16.32
N LEU A 339 -5.96 -15.95 15.71
CA LEU A 339 -5.75 -15.69 14.28
C LEU A 339 -5.39 -17.02 13.61
N ARG A 340 -6.23 -17.48 12.68
CA ARG A 340 -6.00 -18.73 11.95
C ARG A 340 -5.83 -18.48 10.46
N LEU A 341 -4.61 -18.68 9.96
CA LEU A 341 -4.33 -18.83 8.53
C LEU A 341 -4.28 -20.33 8.19
N ALA A 342 -5.35 -20.84 7.61
CA ALA A 342 -5.50 -22.25 7.30
C ALA A 342 -4.58 -22.72 6.17
N ALA A 343 -4.37 -24.05 6.09
CA ALA A 343 -3.59 -24.66 5.03
C ALA A 343 -4.17 -24.34 3.65
N GLY A 344 -3.32 -23.86 2.73
CA GLY A 344 -3.75 -23.39 1.41
C GLY A 344 -4.26 -21.95 1.36
N GLY A 345 -4.40 -21.26 2.50
CA GLY A 345 -4.60 -19.81 2.54
C GLY A 345 -3.34 -19.07 2.04
N VAL A 346 -3.50 -17.94 1.37
CA VAL A 346 -2.40 -17.17 0.78
C VAL A 346 -2.47 -15.71 1.20
N LEU A 347 -1.39 -15.19 1.78
CA LEU A 347 -1.17 -13.76 1.97
C LEU A 347 0.02 -13.32 1.11
N ALA A 348 -0.22 -12.46 0.13
CA ALA A 348 0.78 -12.02 -0.83
C ALA A 348 0.88 -10.49 -0.88
N ALA A 349 2.10 -9.98 -0.72
CA ALA A 349 2.46 -8.57 -0.82
C ALA A 349 3.72 -8.42 -1.67
N ASP A 350 3.82 -9.17 -2.77
CA ASP A 350 5.03 -9.19 -3.60
C ASP A 350 5.19 -7.86 -4.37
N GLY A 351 6.42 -7.44 -4.62
CA GLY A 351 6.73 -6.32 -5.50
C GLY A 351 6.43 -6.65 -6.96
N GLY A 352 5.91 -5.67 -7.67
CA GLY A 352 5.79 -5.63 -9.13
C GLY A 352 7.02 -5.01 -9.80
N ALA A 353 6.88 -4.63 -11.07
CA ALA A 353 7.94 -3.94 -11.81
C ALA A 353 7.36 -3.11 -12.96
N TRP A 354 8.08 -2.06 -13.35
CA TRP A 354 7.68 -1.16 -14.41
C TRP A 354 8.81 -0.97 -15.43
N LEU A 355 8.60 -1.48 -16.64
CA LEU A 355 9.43 -1.18 -17.80
C LEU A 355 8.92 0.10 -18.46
N GLN A 356 9.71 1.16 -18.34
CA GLN A 356 9.40 2.47 -18.87
C GLN A 356 9.55 2.50 -20.41
N SER A 357 8.95 3.49 -21.06
CA SER A 357 9.04 3.69 -22.52
C SER A 357 10.45 3.98 -23.04
N ASN A 358 11.40 4.35 -22.16
CA ASN A 358 12.82 4.48 -22.50
C ASN A 358 13.61 3.18 -22.24
N ARG A 359 12.93 2.05 -22.00
CA ARG A 359 13.49 0.74 -21.63
C ARG A 359 14.21 0.70 -20.28
N SER A 360 14.06 1.72 -19.44
CA SER A 360 14.53 1.66 -18.05
C SER A 360 13.60 0.79 -17.22
N MET A 361 14.18 -0.12 -16.44
CA MET A 361 13.44 -0.95 -15.49
C MET A 361 13.36 -0.25 -14.13
N LYS A 362 12.15 -0.15 -13.58
CA LYS A 362 11.90 0.24 -12.19
C LYS A 362 11.36 -0.98 -11.43
N LEU A 363 12.19 -1.50 -10.54
CA LEU A 363 11.85 -2.63 -9.68
C LEU A 363 11.02 -2.12 -8.49
N GLY A 364 10.02 -2.90 -8.12
CA GLY A 364 9.19 -2.67 -6.94
C GLY A 364 9.62 -3.51 -5.74
N ALA A 365 9.51 -2.90 -4.56
CA ALA A 365 9.79 -3.55 -3.28
C ALA A 365 8.65 -4.47 -2.84
N GLY A 366 8.99 -5.46 -2.03
CA GLY A 366 8.01 -6.24 -1.28
C GLY A 366 7.29 -5.38 -0.25
N GLY A 367 6.03 -5.71 0.00
CA GLY A 367 5.15 -5.02 0.93
C GLY A 367 5.29 -5.50 2.37
N ALA A 368 4.24 -5.31 3.17
CA ALA A 368 4.23 -5.65 4.58
C ALA A 368 3.06 -6.58 4.95
N ILE A 369 3.34 -7.58 5.77
CA ILE A 369 2.35 -8.49 6.36
C ILE A 369 2.49 -8.42 7.87
N THR A 370 1.43 -8.03 8.56
CA THR A 370 1.35 -7.97 10.03
C THR A 370 0.25 -8.90 10.49
N LEU A 371 0.60 -9.84 11.37
CA LEU A 371 -0.29 -10.85 11.91
C LEU A 371 -0.22 -10.79 13.44
N GLY A 372 -1.33 -10.42 14.07
CA GLY A 372 -1.45 -10.32 15.52
C GLY A 372 -2.58 -11.19 16.04
N SER A 373 -2.30 -11.94 17.10
CA SER A 373 -3.31 -12.59 17.94
C SER A 373 -3.20 -12.09 19.38
N GLY A 374 -4.29 -12.16 20.13
CA GLY A 374 -4.32 -11.72 21.51
C GLY A 374 -4.62 -10.23 21.65
N ARG A 375 -5.22 -9.88 22.79
CA ARG A 375 -5.78 -8.59 23.28
C ARG A 375 -7.20 -8.76 23.85
N PHE A 376 -7.74 -9.98 23.89
CA PHE A 376 -9.04 -10.29 24.48
C PHE A 376 -8.99 -10.32 26.01
N GLY A 377 -9.77 -9.44 26.65
CA GLY A 377 -9.84 -9.32 28.10
C GLY A 377 -8.62 -8.62 28.72
N SER A 378 -8.85 -7.79 29.73
CA SER A 378 -7.80 -7.03 30.42
C SER A 378 -7.65 -7.50 31.87
N SER A 379 -6.99 -8.64 32.11
CA SER A 379 -6.48 -9.05 33.44
C SER A 379 -5.81 -10.44 33.44
N GLY A 380 -4.83 -10.71 32.57
CA GLY A 380 -4.11 -12.00 32.60
C GLY A 380 -3.10 -12.17 31.45
N PRO A 381 -2.35 -13.30 31.44
CA PRO A 381 -1.58 -13.71 30.26
C PRO A 381 -2.49 -13.75 29.03
N GLN A 382 -1.96 -13.34 27.89
CA GLN A 382 -2.72 -13.33 26.64
C GLN A 382 -2.81 -14.77 26.15
N LEU A 383 -3.96 -15.43 26.30
CA LEU A 383 -4.14 -16.82 25.87
C LEU A 383 -4.78 -16.84 24.47
N SER A 384 -3.97 -16.66 23.44
CA SER A 384 -4.41 -16.69 22.03
C SER A 384 -3.49 -17.55 21.17
N ALA A 385 -4.06 -18.19 20.17
CA ALA A 385 -3.33 -18.97 19.19
C ALA A 385 -3.16 -18.18 17.88
N LEU A 386 -1.90 -18.07 17.44
CA LEU A 386 -1.57 -17.71 16.06
C LEU A 386 -1.26 -18.98 15.27
N THR A 387 -2.13 -19.36 14.34
CA THR A 387 -1.93 -20.52 13.46
C THR A 387 -1.49 -20.08 12.07
N LEU A 388 -0.33 -20.56 11.62
CA LEU A 388 0.29 -20.22 10.33
C LEU A 388 0.48 -21.46 9.43
N ALA A 389 -0.64 -22.02 8.95
CA ALA A 389 -0.61 -23.18 8.05
C ALA A 389 -0.61 -22.81 6.55
N GLY A 390 -0.91 -21.54 6.22
CA GLY A 390 -0.90 -21.02 4.86
C GLY A 390 0.46 -20.52 4.37
N SER A 391 0.45 -19.87 3.20
CA SER A 391 1.64 -19.29 2.56
C SER A 391 1.70 -17.77 2.71
N LEU A 392 2.89 -17.26 3.00
CA LEU A 392 3.17 -15.83 3.13
C LEU A 392 4.24 -15.44 2.11
N SER A 393 4.04 -14.34 1.37
CA SER A 393 5.10 -13.78 0.52
C SER A 393 5.07 -12.26 0.42
N ALA A 394 6.25 -11.66 0.39
CA ALA A 394 6.48 -10.25 0.12
C ALA A 394 7.84 -10.07 -0.58
N TYR A 395 8.06 -10.75 -1.70
CA TYR A 395 9.31 -10.69 -2.45
C TYR A 395 9.52 -9.32 -3.09
N GLY A 396 10.73 -8.77 -3.03
CA GLY A 396 11.15 -7.70 -3.94
C GLY A 396 11.35 -8.24 -5.36
N SER A 397 11.14 -7.41 -6.39
CA SER A 397 11.45 -7.79 -7.77
C SER A 397 12.95 -7.63 -8.09
N ALA A 398 13.47 -8.44 -9.00
CA ALA A 398 14.86 -8.38 -9.45
C ALA A 398 15.00 -8.52 -10.96
N TRP A 399 15.98 -7.83 -11.53
CA TRP A 399 16.29 -7.83 -12.95
C TRP A 399 17.74 -7.41 -13.20
N ALA A 400 18.42 -8.09 -14.12
CA ALA A 400 19.80 -7.77 -14.54
C ALA A 400 20.80 -7.53 -13.38
N GLY A 401 20.79 -8.38 -12.36
CA GLY A 401 21.67 -8.29 -11.18
C GLY A 401 21.23 -7.26 -10.12
N GLN A 402 20.24 -6.41 -10.43
CA GLN A 402 19.63 -5.49 -9.47
C GLN A 402 18.42 -6.15 -8.81
N ALA A 403 18.18 -5.84 -7.53
CA ALA A 403 17.02 -6.29 -6.78
C ALA A 403 16.47 -5.15 -5.93
N ALA A 404 15.14 -5.03 -5.89
CA ALA A 404 14.47 -4.17 -4.92
C ALA A 404 14.51 -4.79 -3.52
N ALA A 405 14.12 -4.00 -2.51
CA ALA A 405 13.96 -4.51 -1.16
C ALA A 405 12.85 -5.57 -1.11
N GLY A 406 13.08 -6.64 -0.35
CA GLY A 406 12.04 -7.56 0.10
C GLY A 406 11.21 -6.95 1.22
N GLY A 407 10.13 -7.63 1.57
CA GLY A 407 9.10 -7.10 2.45
C GLY A 407 9.34 -7.28 3.94
N MET A 408 8.33 -6.89 4.71
CA MET A 408 8.30 -6.97 6.16
C MET A 408 7.27 -7.99 6.63
N LEU A 409 7.67 -8.85 7.58
CA LEU A 409 6.76 -9.73 8.32
C LEU A 409 6.81 -9.36 9.79
N THR A 410 5.65 -9.02 10.35
CA THR A 410 5.45 -8.83 11.79
C THR A 410 4.54 -9.94 12.30
N LEU A 411 4.98 -10.67 13.32
CA LEU A 411 4.18 -11.64 14.06
C LEU A 411 4.07 -11.18 15.51
N ASP A 412 2.87 -10.89 15.96
CA ASP A 412 2.54 -10.64 17.37
C ASP A 412 1.70 -11.82 17.87
N THR A 413 2.20 -12.56 18.84
CA THR A 413 1.52 -13.74 19.38
C THR A 413 1.78 -13.89 20.88
N SER A 414 1.04 -14.77 21.53
CA SER A 414 1.18 -15.07 22.95
C SER A 414 2.55 -15.65 23.28
N ARG A 415 2.96 -16.74 22.62
CA ARG A 415 4.26 -17.37 22.82
C ARG A 415 4.86 -17.82 21.50
N LEU A 416 6.17 -17.65 21.37
CA LEU A 416 6.89 -18.02 20.15
C LEU A 416 8.12 -18.86 20.49
N GLN A 417 8.38 -19.90 19.69
CA GLN A 417 9.62 -20.64 19.73
C GLN A 417 10.21 -20.82 18.33
N VAL A 418 11.52 -20.64 18.20
CA VAL A 418 12.27 -21.03 17.01
C VAL A 418 13.04 -22.32 17.29
N VAL A 419 12.88 -23.33 16.43
CA VAL A 419 13.54 -24.64 16.55
C VAL A 419 14.47 -24.93 15.37
N ALA A 420 15.45 -25.80 15.56
CA ALA A 420 16.44 -26.13 14.53
C ALA A 420 15.83 -26.80 13.29
N THR A 421 14.90 -27.76 13.50
CA THR A 421 14.23 -28.51 12.43
C THR A 421 12.77 -28.74 12.81
N GLY A 422 11.93 -29.02 11.81
CA GLY A 422 10.50 -29.27 11.99
C GLY A 422 9.64 -28.51 11.00
N GLY A 423 8.35 -28.42 11.30
CA GLY A 423 7.40 -27.61 10.56
C GLY A 423 6.93 -26.42 11.38
N ILE A 424 6.23 -25.50 10.73
CA ILE A 424 5.44 -24.50 11.44
C ILE A 424 4.30 -25.24 12.15
N ALA A 425 4.15 -25.03 13.46
CA ALA A 425 3.12 -25.67 14.26
C ALA A 425 2.62 -24.73 15.35
N THR A 426 1.36 -24.90 15.73
CA THR A 426 0.75 -24.17 16.84
C THR A 426 0.15 -25.20 17.79
N VAL A 427 0.59 -25.20 19.06
CA VAL A 427 0.09 -26.09 20.12
C VAL A 427 -0.33 -25.24 21.30
N GLY A 428 -1.64 -25.13 21.50
CA GLY A 428 -2.19 -24.10 22.39
C GLY A 428 -1.79 -22.70 21.89
N GLU A 429 -1.13 -21.93 22.75
CA GLU A 429 -0.65 -20.56 22.47
C GLU A 429 0.75 -20.51 21.85
N LEU A 430 1.47 -21.64 21.81
CA LEU A 430 2.84 -21.67 21.35
C LEU A 430 2.90 -21.81 19.83
N LEU A 431 3.34 -20.74 19.16
CA LEU A 431 3.75 -20.79 17.76
C LEU A 431 5.20 -21.26 17.65
N THR A 432 5.41 -22.41 17.01
CA THR A 432 6.74 -22.95 16.68
C THR A 432 7.09 -22.65 15.23
N LEU A 433 8.25 -22.03 15.02
CA LEU A 433 8.82 -21.74 13.71
C LEU A 433 10.13 -22.52 13.52
N PRO A 434 10.35 -23.21 12.40
CA PRO A 434 11.65 -23.79 12.09
C PRO A 434 12.64 -22.70 11.68
N ALA A 435 13.93 -22.93 11.90
CA ALA A 435 14.99 -21.98 11.55
C ALA A 435 15.03 -21.60 10.05
N ASP A 436 14.59 -22.51 9.17
CA ASP A 436 14.50 -22.26 7.73
C ASP A 436 13.26 -21.45 7.31
N PHE A 437 12.41 -21.06 8.26
CA PHE A 437 11.30 -20.11 8.05
C PHE A 437 11.79 -18.78 7.51
N PHE A 438 12.93 -18.30 8.01
CA PHE A 438 13.51 -17.00 7.64
C PHE A 438 14.09 -16.98 6.22
N ASP A 439 14.20 -18.14 5.57
CA ASP A 439 14.64 -18.34 4.19
C ASP A 439 13.48 -18.44 3.19
N ARG A 440 12.27 -18.02 3.59
CA ARG A 440 11.04 -18.17 2.80
C ARG A 440 10.31 -16.85 2.66
N GLY A 441 9.45 -16.75 1.64
CA GLY A 441 8.52 -15.63 1.47
C GLY A 441 9.13 -14.31 1.01
N GLY A 442 10.46 -14.18 0.90
CA GLY A 442 11.09 -12.95 0.36
C GLY A 442 11.14 -11.77 1.33
N PHE A 443 10.88 -12.02 2.62
CA PHE A 443 11.00 -11.02 3.66
C PHE A 443 12.47 -10.64 3.91
N ARG A 444 12.69 -9.36 4.19
CA ARG A 444 13.98 -8.82 4.61
C ARG A 444 13.92 -8.14 5.97
N HIS A 445 12.74 -8.02 6.54
CA HIS A 445 12.53 -7.54 7.89
C HIS A 445 11.57 -8.50 8.60
N PHE A 446 12.04 -9.12 9.67
CA PHE A 446 11.25 -9.96 10.56
C PHE A 446 11.14 -9.26 11.91
N ASP A 447 9.92 -9.05 12.38
CA ASP A 447 9.59 -8.51 13.70
C ASP A 447 8.73 -9.54 14.42
N LEU A 448 9.35 -10.32 15.31
CA LEU A 448 8.73 -11.45 15.98
C LEU A 448 8.56 -11.16 17.46
N ASN A 449 7.31 -11.14 17.91
CA ASN A 449 6.93 -10.74 19.25
C ASN A 449 6.13 -11.86 19.91
N GLY A 450 6.69 -12.44 20.97
CA GLY A 450 5.99 -13.37 21.86
C GLY A 450 5.66 -12.64 23.15
N GLU A 451 4.42 -12.19 23.32
CA GLU A 451 3.98 -11.35 24.44
C GLU A 451 4.41 -11.93 25.79
N ASP A 452 4.08 -13.20 26.04
CA ASP A 452 4.38 -13.97 27.25
C ASP A 452 5.61 -14.88 27.10
N GLY A 453 6.43 -14.64 26.06
CA GLY A 453 7.74 -15.27 25.93
C GLY A 453 8.14 -15.64 24.50
N LEU A 454 9.44 -15.53 24.23
CA LEU A 454 10.08 -15.95 22.99
C LEU A 454 11.31 -16.81 23.29
N LEU A 455 11.35 -18.03 22.75
CA LEU A 455 12.45 -18.98 22.93
C LEU A 455 13.15 -19.28 21.59
N VAL A 456 14.46 -19.06 21.52
CA VAL A 456 15.31 -19.65 20.47
C VAL A 456 15.91 -20.94 21.04
N ALA A 457 15.42 -22.08 20.58
CA ALA A 457 15.76 -23.39 21.12
C ALA A 457 17.23 -23.76 20.88
N ALA A 458 17.76 -24.67 21.69
CA ALA A 458 19.12 -25.17 21.54
C ALA A 458 19.35 -25.75 20.14
N GLY A 459 20.47 -25.39 19.52
CA GLY A 459 20.83 -25.79 18.15
C GLY A 459 20.07 -25.08 17.04
N ALA A 460 19.14 -24.16 17.35
CA ALA A 460 18.46 -23.37 16.33
C ALA A 460 19.42 -22.34 15.72
N ARG A 461 19.59 -22.37 14.39
CA ARG A 461 20.48 -21.46 13.66
C ARG A 461 19.68 -20.60 12.70
N ILE A 462 19.49 -19.34 13.05
CA ILE A 462 18.78 -18.36 12.21
C ILE A 462 19.82 -17.66 11.31
N GLU A 463 19.80 -17.97 10.01
CA GLU A 463 20.70 -17.40 8.99
C GLU A 463 19.90 -17.04 7.73
N PRO A 464 19.14 -15.93 7.74
CA PRO A 464 18.23 -15.57 6.65
C PRO A 464 19.01 -15.19 5.39
N LYS A 465 18.61 -15.74 4.25
CA LYS A 465 19.18 -15.43 2.93
C LYS A 465 18.23 -14.57 2.11
N PRO A 466 18.64 -13.39 1.65
CA PRO A 466 17.76 -12.51 0.89
C PRO A 466 17.29 -13.18 -0.40
N GLN A 467 15.97 -13.11 -0.66
CA GLN A 467 15.34 -13.64 -1.86
C GLN A 467 14.60 -12.54 -2.62
N SER A 468 14.53 -12.68 -3.94
CA SER A 468 13.74 -11.81 -4.81
C SER A 468 13.11 -12.61 -5.94
N LEU A 469 12.05 -12.06 -6.54
CA LEU A 469 11.47 -12.57 -7.77
C LEU A 469 12.30 -12.09 -8.98
N GLN A 470 13.09 -13.00 -9.55
CA GLN A 470 13.92 -12.71 -10.71
C GLN A 470 13.07 -12.73 -11.99
N LEU A 471 12.96 -11.57 -12.63
CA LEU A 471 12.36 -11.43 -13.94
C LEU A 471 13.31 -11.99 -15.01
N PRO A 472 12.81 -12.81 -15.96
CA PRO A 472 13.59 -13.26 -17.09
C PRO A 472 13.84 -12.11 -18.06
N ASN A 473 14.92 -12.19 -18.85
CA ASN A 473 15.21 -11.18 -19.89
C ASN A 473 14.09 -11.09 -20.94
N SER A 474 13.35 -12.19 -21.16
CA SER A 474 12.18 -12.21 -22.05
C SER A 474 10.99 -11.36 -21.56
N ALA A 475 10.97 -10.95 -20.29
CA ALA A 475 9.89 -10.15 -19.72
C ALA A 475 9.68 -8.82 -20.47
N VAL A 476 10.71 -8.27 -21.11
CA VAL A 476 10.62 -7.04 -21.91
C VAL A 476 9.62 -7.13 -23.07
N GLY A 477 9.32 -8.34 -23.54
CA GLY A 477 8.35 -8.62 -24.59
C GLY A 477 6.93 -8.92 -24.10
N LEU A 478 6.69 -8.93 -22.78
CA LEU A 478 5.39 -9.27 -22.20
C LEU A 478 4.51 -8.04 -21.99
N ALA A 479 3.23 -8.16 -22.34
CA ALA A 479 2.23 -7.12 -22.09
C ALA A 479 2.01 -6.89 -20.58
N SER A 480 1.57 -5.68 -20.22
CA SER A 480 1.20 -5.30 -18.85
C SER A 480 0.08 -6.18 -18.28
N GLY A 481 -0.04 -6.21 -16.95
CA GLY A 481 -1.20 -6.76 -16.24
C GLY A 481 -1.06 -8.22 -15.78
N GLN A 482 -0.01 -8.91 -16.21
CA GLN A 482 0.31 -10.25 -15.70
C GLN A 482 0.85 -10.18 -14.26
N PRO A 483 0.50 -11.14 -13.38
CA PRO A 483 1.06 -11.21 -12.03
C PRO A 483 2.55 -11.54 -12.09
N LEU A 484 3.38 -10.77 -11.38
CA LEU A 484 4.84 -10.90 -11.47
C LEU A 484 5.32 -12.32 -11.10
N LYS A 485 4.70 -12.91 -10.08
CA LYS A 485 5.02 -14.26 -9.58
C LYS A 485 4.81 -15.36 -10.63
N ALA A 486 3.90 -15.17 -11.59
CA ALA A 486 3.71 -16.10 -12.70
C ALA A 486 4.81 -15.95 -13.78
N LEU A 487 5.49 -14.80 -13.81
CA LEU A 487 6.52 -14.46 -14.79
C LEU A 487 7.94 -14.67 -14.28
N SER A 488 8.11 -14.95 -12.99
CA SER A 488 9.39 -14.91 -12.30
C SER A 488 9.59 -16.13 -11.42
N ALA A 489 10.83 -16.36 -11.02
CA ALA A 489 11.19 -17.39 -10.05
C ALA A 489 11.89 -16.74 -8.85
N PRO A 490 11.65 -17.23 -7.62
CA PRO A 490 12.46 -16.83 -6.47
C PRO A 490 13.92 -17.21 -6.70
N VAL A 491 14.83 -16.25 -6.51
CA VAL A 491 16.28 -16.46 -6.54
C VAL A 491 16.86 -16.01 -5.20
N ARG A 492 17.72 -16.86 -4.63
CA ARG A 492 18.53 -16.54 -3.46
C ARG A 492 19.75 -15.74 -3.90
N HIS A 493 20.01 -14.63 -3.21
CA HIS A 493 21.22 -13.84 -3.46
C HIS A 493 22.38 -14.35 -2.60
N ALA A 494 23.59 -14.18 -3.13
CA ALA A 494 24.79 -14.37 -2.34
C ALA A 494 24.81 -13.35 -1.19
N ASP A 495 25.37 -13.77 -0.07
CA ASP A 495 25.49 -12.93 1.12
C ASP A 495 26.71 -12.00 0.96
N ASP A 496 26.52 -10.96 0.16
CA ASP A 496 27.58 -10.01 -0.22
C ASP A 496 27.58 -8.72 0.63
N GLY A 497 26.73 -8.67 1.68
CA GLY A 497 26.57 -7.50 2.55
C GLY A 497 25.85 -6.30 1.92
N SER A 498 25.54 -6.32 0.61
CA SER A 498 24.80 -5.24 -0.06
C SER A 498 23.30 -5.27 0.23
N ARG A 499 22.82 -6.37 0.84
CA ARG A 499 21.40 -6.67 1.03
C ARG A 499 21.09 -7.27 2.41
N PRO A 500 21.25 -6.51 3.51
CA PRO A 500 21.02 -7.02 4.85
C PRO A 500 19.57 -7.45 5.06
N VAL A 501 19.41 -8.43 5.95
CA VAL A 501 18.13 -8.85 6.56
C VAL A 501 18.12 -8.39 8.02
N THR A 502 17.01 -7.81 8.45
CA THR A 502 16.80 -7.37 9.83
C THR A 502 15.91 -8.38 10.54
N ILE A 503 16.31 -8.78 11.75
CA ILE A 503 15.50 -9.59 12.66
C ILE A 503 15.40 -8.83 13.99
N ALA A 504 14.17 -8.60 14.43
CA ALA A 504 13.84 -8.14 15.76
C ALA A 504 13.08 -9.28 16.48
N LEU A 505 13.55 -9.64 17.68
CA LEU A 505 12.93 -10.62 18.56
C LEU A 505 12.59 -9.90 19.86
N SER A 506 11.34 -10.00 20.32
CA SER A 506 10.96 -9.40 21.60
C SER A 506 9.96 -10.25 22.39
N ALA A 507 10.00 -10.07 23.71
CA ALA A 507 8.94 -10.44 24.64
C ALA A 507 8.55 -9.18 25.41
N ARG A 508 7.25 -8.90 25.52
CA ARG A 508 6.75 -7.56 25.91
C ARG A 508 6.08 -7.53 27.28
N SER A 509 5.57 -8.66 27.75
CA SER A 509 4.97 -8.76 29.09
C SER A 509 6.04 -8.54 30.16
N THR A 510 5.82 -7.54 31.02
CA THR A 510 6.76 -7.24 32.12
C THR A 510 6.72 -8.27 33.25
N VAL A 511 5.70 -9.15 33.24
CA VAL A 511 5.46 -10.15 34.29
C VAL A 511 5.77 -11.56 33.80
N TYR A 512 5.46 -11.86 32.53
CA TYR A 512 5.59 -13.21 31.96
C TYR A 512 6.54 -13.28 30.77
N GLY A 513 6.99 -12.14 30.23
CA GLY A 513 7.71 -12.07 28.98
C GLY A 513 9.21 -12.30 29.16
N ASP A 514 9.63 -13.55 28.97
CA ASP A 514 11.05 -13.90 28.89
C ASP A 514 11.49 -14.08 27.43
N LEU A 515 12.60 -13.43 27.06
CA LEU A 515 13.33 -13.71 25.82
C LEU A 515 14.54 -14.60 26.16
N ASP A 516 14.47 -15.87 25.74
CA ASP A 516 15.46 -16.89 26.07
C ASP A 516 16.15 -17.41 24.79
N ILE A 517 17.48 -17.29 24.74
CA ILE A 517 18.32 -17.83 23.67
C ILE A 517 19.18 -18.94 24.30
N ARG A 518 18.89 -20.20 23.95
CA ARG A 518 19.49 -21.37 24.61
C ARG A 518 20.91 -21.66 24.11
N GLU A 519 21.63 -22.44 24.91
CA GLU A 519 22.97 -22.94 24.57
C GLU A 519 22.98 -23.64 23.19
N GLY A 520 23.99 -23.31 22.37
CA GLY A 520 24.13 -23.82 21.01
C GLY A 520 23.15 -23.23 19.99
N ALA A 521 22.29 -22.27 20.36
CA ALA A 521 21.56 -21.45 19.40
C ALA A 521 22.49 -20.39 18.78
N SER A 522 22.22 -20.01 17.53
CA SER A 522 23.01 -18.98 16.83
C SER A 522 22.13 -18.03 16.02
N LEU A 523 22.43 -16.75 16.12
CA LEU A 523 21.88 -15.67 15.29
C LEU A 523 23.01 -15.19 14.36
N ALA A 524 22.86 -15.43 13.05
CA ALA A 524 23.85 -15.04 12.06
C ALA A 524 23.28 -13.99 11.10
N PHE A 525 23.98 -12.87 10.95
CA PHE A 525 23.63 -11.81 10.00
C PHE A 525 24.89 -11.20 9.37
N ALA A 526 24.84 -10.90 8.07
CA ALA A 526 25.96 -10.27 7.39
C ALA A 526 25.98 -8.77 7.63
N HIS A 527 26.86 -8.37 8.55
CA HIS A 527 27.25 -6.99 8.74
C HIS A 527 28.55 -6.95 9.55
N GLY A 528 29.68 -7.17 8.87
CA GLY A 528 31.00 -7.22 9.51
C GLY A 528 31.45 -5.89 10.15
N PHE A 529 30.78 -4.77 9.87
CA PHE A 529 31.20 -3.44 10.31
C PHE A 529 30.97 -3.23 11.83
N ASN A 530 29.81 -3.54 12.41
CA ASN A 530 29.54 -3.24 13.83
C ASN A 530 30.32 -4.14 14.79
N VAL A 531 30.59 -5.40 14.44
CA VAL A 531 31.43 -6.27 15.28
C VAL A 531 32.89 -5.82 15.21
N HIS A 532 33.39 -5.46 14.03
CA HIS A 532 34.78 -4.99 13.85
C HIS A 532 35.04 -3.63 14.52
N TYR A 533 34.08 -2.71 14.51
CA TYR A 533 34.18 -1.39 15.16
C TYR A 533 33.60 -1.35 16.59
N GLY A 534 33.35 -2.50 17.22
CA GLY A 534 32.95 -2.59 18.63
C GLY A 534 31.57 -2.03 18.97
N GLN A 535 30.68 -1.90 17.99
CA GLN A 535 29.28 -1.49 18.18
C GLN A 535 28.40 -2.64 18.70
N VAL A 536 28.88 -3.90 18.63
CA VAL A 536 28.28 -5.09 19.26
C VAL A 536 29.37 -5.85 20.00
N GLN A 537 29.16 -6.15 21.29
CA GLN A 537 30.06 -6.96 22.11
C GLN A 537 29.32 -8.24 22.57
N PRO A 538 29.52 -9.38 21.88
CA PRO A 538 28.86 -10.62 22.24
C PRO A 538 29.40 -11.16 23.58
N ARG A 539 28.52 -11.84 24.32
CA ARG A 539 28.92 -12.57 25.54
C ARG A 539 29.77 -13.79 25.16
N GLU A 540 30.63 -14.23 26.08
CA GLU A 540 31.55 -15.37 25.87
C GLU A 540 30.83 -16.71 25.61
N ASP A 541 29.57 -16.84 26.03
CA ASP A 541 28.74 -18.03 25.91
C ASP A 541 27.82 -18.03 24.67
N LEU A 542 27.85 -16.97 23.86
CA LEU A 542 27.01 -16.83 22.66
C LEU A 542 27.84 -16.91 21.38
N ASP A 543 27.55 -17.93 20.58
CA ASP A 543 28.16 -18.13 19.27
C ASP A 543 27.65 -17.09 18.25
N VAL A 544 28.47 -16.07 17.98
CA VAL A 544 28.22 -15.07 16.93
C VAL A 544 29.22 -15.28 15.79
N TRP A 545 28.71 -15.65 14.62
CA TRP A 545 29.52 -15.97 13.46
C TRP A 545 29.44 -14.84 12.43
N MET A 546 30.60 -14.30 12.06
CA MET A 546 30.73 -13.31 10.99
C MET A 546 30.98 -14.01 9.66
N VAL A 547 30.08 -13.83 8.69
CA VAL A 547 30.31 -14.24 7.29
C VAL A 547 30.73 -13.01 6.51
N ALA A 548 32.04 -12.84 6.29
CA ALA A 548 32.56 -11.76 5.46
C ALA A 548 32.35 -12.08 3.98
N PRO A 549 31.74 -11.19 3.18
CA PRO A 549 31.77 -11.31 1.74
C PRO A 549 33.22 -11.29 1.27
N LYS A 550 33.66 -12.32 0.53
CA LYS A 550 34.81 -12.12 -0.36
C LYS A 550 34.37 -11.12 -1.42
N ALA A 551 35.00 -9.95 -1.45
CA ALA A 551 34.85 -9.01 -2.55
C ALA A 551 35.06 -9.76 -3.89
N PRO A 552 34.29 -9.47 -4.95
CA PRO A 552 34.63 -10.00 -6.26
C PRO A 552 36.00 -9.43 -6.64
N GLY A 553 36.99 -10.31 -6.71
CA GLY A 553 38.33 -9.96 -7.17
C GLY A 553 38.28 -9.68 -8.67
N HIS A 554 38.61 -8.43 -9.02
CA HIS A 554 39.07 -7.87 -10.30
C HIS A 554 38.26 -8.11 -11.57
#